data_AF-A0A6H9K487-F1
#
_entry.id   AF-A0A6H9K487-F1
#
_cell.length_a   1.000
_cell.length_b   1.000
_cell.length_c   1.000
_cell.angle_alpha   90.00
_cell.angle_beta   90.00
_cell.angle_gamma   90.00
#
_symmetry.space_group_name_H-M   'P 1'
#
loop_
_entity.id
_entity.type
_entity.pdbx_description
1 polymer ?
#
loop_
_entity_poly.entity_id
_entity_poly.type
_entity_poly.pdbx_seq_one_letter_code
_entity_poly.pdbx_strand_id
1 'polypeptide(L)'
;MQGLTEQNLVKRWNRRNFFIFLLVIIALVCGELFFHFVEIGIGRYLVWQNEGRERTGRSWVKVKNITAAGSSLESYSQNVRKEEKQLREINTFPQLLKLLNTNGPMTLPARHYLRVYNSLPQDLNSILIPPDSLIAFRSTGTLENVYVELNENGFRNVFLNQNNDFLLENTLDGTALDMLEKHGSSQILDITNTARFEARTFELNRFQELLDEISFETKNSFISAMPALIEFAGPTTKIAISNEIISNFHEVAIANDNLRAIVYYIPADWINELIEVFEEQDFEQDDEEYLL
;
A
#
# COMPACT_ATOMS: atom_id res chain seq x y z
N MET A 1 32.37 -3.72 113.81
CA MET A 1 31.49 -4.12 112.70
C MET A 1 30.79 -2.88 112.16
N GLN A 2 31.30 -2.26 111.07
CA GLN A 2 30.61 -1.27 110.21
C GLN A 2 31.68 -0.68 109.28
N GLY A 3 31.77 -1.16 108.04
CA GLY A 3 32.79 -0.68 107.10
C GLY A 3 32.82 -1.36 105.73
N LEU A 4 31.86 -2.24 105.42
CA LEU A 4 31.82 -3.01 104.16
C LEU A 4 30.59 -2.70 103.28
N THR A 5 29.77 -1.71 103.64
CA THR A 5 28.48 -1.45 102.98
C THR A 5 28.50 -0.37 101.90
N GLU A 6 29.36 0.67 101.99
CA GLU A 6 29.29 1.78 101.02
C GLU A 6 29.97 1.50 99.67
N GLN A 7 31.12 0.83 99.63
CA GLN A 7 31.82 0.58 98.37
C GLN A 7 31.03 -0.34 97.41
N ASN A 8 30.21 -1.25 97.95
CA ASN A 8 29.37 -2.14 97.16
C ASN A 8 28.13 -1.44 96.57
N LEU A 9 27.67 -0.33 97.17
CA LEU A 9 26.54 0.44 96.67
C LEU A 9 26.94 1.32 95.49
N VAL A 10 28.09 2.02 95.56
CA VAL A 10 28.61 2.84 94.45
C VAL A 10 28.94 1.96 93.23
N LYS A 11 29.53 0.78 93.46
CA LYS A 11 29.88 -0.17 92.39
C LYS A 11 28.63 -0.83 91.75
N ARG A 12 27.56 -1.09 92.51
CA ARG A 12 26.26 -1.54 91.97
C ARG A 12 25.52 -0.43 91.21
N TRP A 13 25.62 0.82 91.66
CA TRP A 13 25.00 1.97 90.99
C TRP A 13 25.63 2.26 89.63
N ASN A 14 26.96 2.23 89.54
CA ASN A 14 27.68 2.34 88.27
C ASN A 14 27.43 1.17 87.32
N ARG A 15 27.33 -0.08 87.84
CA ARG A 15 26.98 -1.23 86.99
C ARG A 15 25.56 -1.14 86.44
N ARG A 16 24.57 -0.74 87.26
CA ARG A 16 23.18 -0.60 86.80
C ARG A 16 23.06 0.47 85.72
N ASN A 17 23.69 1.63 85.93
CA ASN A 17 23.69 2.72 84.94
C ASN A 17 24.42 2.31 83.66
N PHE A 18 25.52 1.54 83.77
CA PHE A 18 26.21 0.97 82.61
C PHE A 18 25.34 -0.02 81.83
N PHE A 19 24.62 -0.91 82.52
CA PHE A 19 23.69 -1.84 81.86
C PHE A 19 22.53 -1.12 81.18
N ILE A 20 21.95 -0.10 81.82
CA ILE A 20 20.89 0.72 81.20
C ILE A 20 21.44 1.44 79.97
N PHE A 21 22.63 2.03 80.05
CA PHE A 21 23.27 2.70 78.92
C PHE A 21 23.56 1.74 77.77
N LEU A 22 24.06 0.55 78.07
CA LEU A 22 24.28 -0.50 77.07
C LEU A 22 22.97 -0.95 76.41
N LEU A 23 21.89 -1.09 77.20
CA LEU A 23 20.58 -1.49 76.70
C LEU A 23 19.99 -0.41 75.78
N VAL A 24 20.17 0.88 76.12
CA VAL A 24 19.78 2.01 75.25
C VAL A 24 20.56 2.00 73.93
N ILE A 25 21.87 1.72 73.96
CA ILE A 25 22.67 1.60 72.74
C ILE A 25 22.19 0.43 71.88
N ILE A 26 21.94 -0.73 72.47
CA ILE A 26 21.43 -1.91 71.74
C ILE A 26 20.05 -1.62 71.14
N ALA A 27 19.18 -0.93 71.88
CA ALA A 27 17.87 -0.51 71.39
C ALA A 27 17.97 0.47 70.21
N LEU A 28 18.92 1.42 70.25
CA LEU A 28 19.20 2.32 69.13
C LEU A 28 19.73 1.57 67.90
N VAL A 29 20.65 0.61 68.09
CA VAL A 29 21.20 -0.21 66.99
C VAL A 29 20.13 -1.12 66.39
N CYS A 30 19.28 -1.74 67.21
CA CYS A 30 18.14 -2.52 66.72
C CYS A 30 17.12 -1.61 66.01
N GLY A 31 16.86 -0.42 66.54
CA GLY A 31 16.00 0.57 65.91
C GLY A 31 16.49 0.94 64.52
N GLU A 32 17.80 1.13 64.35
CA GLU A 32 18.41 1.40 63.05
C GLU A 32 18.27 0.21 62.09
N LEU A 33 18.49 -1.02 62.56
CA LEU A 33 18.36 -2.23 61.74
C LEU A 33 16.94 -2.51 61.25
N PHE A 34 15.91 -2.18 62.04
CA PHE A 34 14.52 -2.47 61.69
C PHE A 34 13.82 -1.33 60.95
N PHE A 35 14.16 -0.09 61.26
CA PHE A 35 13.39 1.07 60.79
C PHE A 35 14.18 2.03 59.91
N HIS A 36 15.48 1.78 59.70
CA HIS A 36 16.33 2.55 58.77
C HIS A 36 16.22 4.08 58.99
N PHE A 37 16.16 4.52 60.25
CA PHE A 37 15.88 5.93 60.56
C PHE A 37 17.00 6.85 60.08
N VAL A 38 18.26 6.42 60.14
CA VAL A 38 19.38 7.21 59.60
C VAL A 38 19.29 7.30 58.08
N GLU A 39 18.93 6.22 57.38
CA GLU A 39 18.76 6.22 55.92
C GLU A 39 17.59 7.11 55.48
N ILE A 40 16.44 7.03 56.15
CA ILE A 40 15.28 7.89 55.90
C ILE A 40 15.61 9.35 56.25
N GLY A 41 16.34 9.58 57.35
CA GLY A 41 16.77 10.90 57.79
C GLY A 41 17.74 11.55 56.81
N ILE A 42 18.76 10.80 56.37
CA ILE A 42 19.71 11.24 55.33
C ILE A 42 18.99 11.42 54.00
N GLY A 43 18.06 10.53 53.62
CA GLY A 43 17.26 10.65 52.41
C GLY A 43 16.40 11.90 52.39
N ARG A 44 15.70 12.19 53.50
CA ARG A 44 14.90 13.43 53.65
C ARG A 44 15.76 14.67 53.72
N TYR A 45 16.91 14.61 54.40
CA TYR A 45 17.88 15.70 54.43
C TYR A 45 18.43 16.01 53.02
N LEU A 46 18.77 14.97 52.25
CA LEU A 46 19.23 15.09 50.86
C LEU A 46 18.13 15.60 49.92
N VAL A 47 16.87 15.22 50.13
CA VAL A 47 15.73 15.72 49.35
C VAL A 47 15.46 17.19 49.69
N TRP A 48 15.46 17.55 50.97
CA TRP A 48 15.26 18.92 51.45
C TRP A 48 16.37 19.86 50.98
N GLN A 49 17.62 19.40 50.96
CA GLN A 49 18.74 20.18 50.42
C GLN A 49 18.73 20.25 48.88
N ASN A 50 18.02 19.34 48.20
CA ASN A 50 17.87 19.32 46.74
C ASN A 50 16.64 20.08 46.20
N GLU A 51 15.69 20.53 47.04
CA GLU A 51 14.53 21.31 46.57
C GLU A 51 14.91 22.67 45.95
N GLY A 52 16.11 23.18 46.23
CA GLY A 52 16.65 24.41 45.64
C GLY A 52 17.59 24.22 44.45
N ARG A 53 17.74 22.98 43.92
CA ARG A 53 18.68 22.72 42.83
C ARG A 53 17.99 22.89 41.47
N GLU A 54 18.45 23.83 40.67
CA GLU A 54 17.99 24.01 39.29
C GLU A 54 18.07 22.67 38.53
N ARG A 55 16.98 22.34 37.84
CA ARG A 55 16.75 21.06 37.15
C ARG A 55 17.58 20.92 35.88
N THR A 56 18.91 20.88 36.00
CA THR A 56 19.82 20.68 34.88
C THR A 56 20.82 19.55 35.20
N GLY A 57 20.53 18.35 34.69
CA GLY A 57 21.39 17.18 34.86
C GLY A 57 21.17 16.12 33.78
N ARG A 58 22.27 15.50 33.31
CA ARG A 58 22.35 14.53 32.20
C ARG A 58 21.35 13.35 32.28
N SER A 59 20.88 12.97 33.47
CA SER A 59 19.88 11.89 33.61
C SER A 59 18.48 12.34 33.16
N TRP A 60 18.14 13.63 33.31
CA TRP A 60 16.87 14.18 32.87
C TRP A 60 16.80 14.30 31.35
N VAL A 61 17.94 14.58 30.70
CA VAL A 61 18.08 14.51 29.24
C VAL A 61 17.89 13.07 28.76
N LYS A 62 18.43 12.06 29.45
CA LYS A 62 18.18 10.64 29.10
C LYS A 62 16.72 10.24 29.25
N VAL A 63 16.04 10.60 30.35
CA VAL A 63 14.62 10.28 30.55
C VAL A 63 13.74 11.03 29.56
N LYS A 64 13.98 12.32 29.32
CA LYS A 64 13.29 13.10 28.26
C LYS A 64 13.52 12.49 26.87
N ASN A 65 14.73 12.03 26.57
CA ASN A 65 15.05 11.38 25.30
C ASN A 65 14.41 9.99 25.18
N ILE A 66 14.24 9.25 26.27
CA ILE A 66 13.55 7.94 26.28
C ILE A 66 12.03 8.14 26.12
N THR A 67 11.43 9.11 26.81
CA THR A 67 10.00 9.43 26.65
C THR A 67 9.71 10.03 25.28
N ALA A 68 10.59 10.88 24.75
CA ALA A 68 10.50 11.39 23.38
C ALA A 68 10.73 10.28 22.33
N ALA A 69 11.64 9.34 22.57
CA ALA A 69 11.81 8.17 21.73
C ALA A 69 10.56 7.26 21.76
N GLY A 70 9.91 7.11 22.93
CA GLY A 70 8.66 6.36 23.07
C GLY A 70 7.49 7.01 22.33
N SER A 71 7.31 8.33 22.43
CA SER A 71 6.26 9.04 21.69
C SER A 71 6.55 9.12 20.18
N SER A 72 7.81 9.22 19.76
CA SER A 72 8.23 9.07 18.37
C SER A 72 8.02 7.65 17.84
N LEU A 73 8.25 6.61 18.66
CA LEU A 73 7.99 5.22 18.27
C LEU A 73 6.48 4.96 18.13
N GLU A 74 5.68 5.49 19.04
CA GLU A 74 4.23 5.29 19.03
C GLU A 74 3.59 6.04 17.87
N SER A 75 3.96 7.30 17.63
CA SER A 75 3.55 8.05 16.43
C SER A 75 4.03 7.39 15.14
N TYR A 76 5.25 6.88 15.08
CA TYR A 76 5.75 6.10 13.93
C TYR A 76 4.92 4.82 13.72
N SER A 77 4.62 4.08 14.79
CA SER A 77 3.81 2.86 14.70
C SER A 77 2.36 3.15 14.29
N GLN A 78 1.80 4.29 14.72
CA GLN A 78 0.46 4.72 14.32
C GLN A 78 0.43 5.17 12.86
N ASN A 79 1.48 5.86 12.38
CA ASN A 79 1.60 6.26 10.98
C ASN A 79 1.79 5.04 10.07
N VAL A 80 2.68 4.11 10.43
CA VAL A 80 2.84 2.82 9.71
C VAL A 80 1.52 2.05 9.67
N ARG A 81 0.76 1.98 10.78
CA ARG A 81 -0.55 1.33 10.78
C ARG A 81 -1.59 2.04 9.92
N LYS A 82 -1.57 3.37 9.86
CA LYS A 82 -2.46 4.17 9.00
C LYS A 82 -2.12 3.98 7.52
N GLU A 83 -0.83 4.02 7.17
CA GLU A 83 -0.33 3.72 5.83
C GLU A 83 -0.71 2.29 5.44
N GLU A 84 -0.41 1.27 6.27
CA GLU A 84 -0.82 -0.10 5.99
C GLU A 84 -2.34 -0.29 5.87
N LYS A 85 -3.15 0.50 6.59
CA LYS A 85 -4.60 0.45 6.46
C LYS A 85 -5.04 1.01 5.11
N GLN A 86 -4.49 2.14 4.67
CA GLN A 86 -4.74 2.71 3.35
C GLN A 86 -4.28 1.76 2.23
N LEU A 87 -3.11 1.15 2.39
CA LEU A 87 -2.56 0.18 1.43
C LEU A 87 -3.32 -1.15 1.35
N ARG A 88 -4.11 -1.50 2.38
CA ARG A 88 -4.97 -2.69 2.37
C ARG A 88 -6.21 -2.51 1.49
N GLU A 89 -6.66 -1.28 1.30
CA GLU A 89 -7.86 -0.97 0.52
C GLU A 89 -7.57 -0.93 -0.99
N ILE A 90 -6.29 -0.79 -1.38
CA ILE A 90 -5.85 -0.79 -2.78
C ILE A 90 -5.78 -2.23 -3.29
N ASN A 91 -6.71 -2.57 -4.18
CA ASN A 91 -6.70 -3.88 -4.86
C ASN A 91 -6.76 -3.75 -6.38
N THR A 92 -7.05 -2.55 -6.92
CA THR A 92 -7.13 -2.31 -8.37
C THR A 92 -6.30 -1.10 -8.79
N PHE A 93 -5.93 -1.04 -10.07
CA PHE A 93 -5.15 0.07 -10.62
C PHE A 93 -5.85 1.43 -10.54
N PRO A 94 -7.15 1.58 -10.87
CA PRO A 94 -7.86 2.85 -10.69
C PRO A 94 -7.89 3.34 -9.24
N GLN A 95 -7.96 2.42 -8.26
CA GLN A 95 -7.87 2.77 -6.84
C GLN A 95 -6.49 3.32 -6.47
N LEU A 96 -5.42 2.76 -7.05
CA LEU A 96 -4.06 3.26 -6.87
C LEU A 96 -3.93 4.68 -7.41
N LEU A 97 -4.43 4.95 -8.62
CA LEU A 97 -4.39 6.29 -9.21
C LEU A 97 -5.16 7.32 -8.37
N LYS A 98 -6.35 6.96 -7.89
CA LYS A 98 -7.14 7.83 -7.00
C LYS A 98 -6.39 8.17 -5.72
N LEU A 99 -5.66 7.21 -5.16
CA LEU A 99 -4.86 7.42 -3.96
C LEU A 99 -3.67 8.35 -4.23
N LEU A 100 -2.97 8.17 -5.35
CA LEU A 100 -1.85 9.04 -5.76
C LEU A 100 -2.30 10.48 -6.01
N ASN A 101 -3.45 10.67 -6.65
CA ASN A 101 -4.07 11.99 -6.81
C ASN A 101 -4.39 12.67 -5.47
N THR A 102 -4.69 11.90 -4.42
CA THR A 102 -5.06 12.45 -3.11
C THR A 102 -3.85 12.68 -2.20
N ASN A 103 -2.90 11.75 -2.19
CA ASN A 103 -1.81 11.70 -1.22
C ASN A 103 -0.44 12.05 -1.82
N GLY A 104 -0.35 12.17 -3.14
CA GLY A 104 0.91 12.36 -3.85
C GLY A 104 1.72 11.06 -4.01
N PRO A 105 3.00 11.18 -4.41
CA PRO A 105 3.88 10.04 -4.61
C PRO A 105 4.07 9.21 -3.34
N MET A 106 4.16 7.89 -3.47
CA MET A 106 4.30 7.00 -2.32
C MET A 106 5.14 5.75 -2.64
N THR A 107 5.64 5.10 -1.60
CA THR A 107 6.34 3.81 -1.71
C THR A 107 5.42 2.68 -1.26
N LEU A 108 5.20 1.71 -2.15
CA LEU A 108 4.39 0.53 -1.91
C LEU A 108 5.31 -0.67 -1.64
N PRO A 109 5.02 -1.51 -0.64
CA PRO A 109 5.68 -2.82 -0.54
C PRO A 109 5.33 -3.66 -1.78
N ALA A 110 6.29 -4.44 -2.28
CA ALA A 110 6.17 -5.23 -3.50
C ALA A 110 4.90 -6.09 -3.55
N ARG A 111 4.51 -6.68 -2.41
CA ARG A 111 3.27 -7.47 -2.28
C ARG A 111 1.99 -6.71 -2.64
N HIS A 112 1.92 -5.41 -2.35
CA HIS A 112 0.76 -4.58 -2.66
C HIS A 112 0.77 -4.18 -4.13
N TYR A 113 1.93 -3.79 -4.64
CA TYR A 113 2.10 -3.50 -6.07
C TYR A 113 1.73 -4.71 -6.93
N LEU A 114 2.21 -5.91 -6.58
CA LEU A 114 1.90 -7.15 -7.29
C LEU A 114 0.41 -7.49 -7.27
N ARG A 115 -0.32 -7.12 -6.20
CA ARG A 115 -1.77 -7.30 -6.16
C ARG A 115 -2.47 -6.42 -7.19
N VAL A 116 -2.06 -5.17 -7.30
CA VAL A 116 -2.57 -4.23 -8.31
C VAL A 116 -2.18 -4.71 -9.71
N TYR A 117 -0.93 -5.12 -9.92
CA TYR A 117 -0.46 -5.68 -11.19
C TYR A 117 -1.30 -6.88 -11.65
N ASN A 118 -1.58 -7.81 -10.75
CA ASN A 118 -2.39 -9.01 -11.04
C ASN A 118 -3.90 -8.73 -11.16
N SER A 119 -4.37 -7.51 -10.84
CA SER A 119 -5.76 -7.12 -11.05
C SER A 119 -6.05 -6.69 -12.48
N LEU A 120 -5.00 -6.39 -13.25
CA LEU A 120 -5.11 -6.06 -14.67
C LEU A 120 -5.13 -7.36 -15.51
N PRO A 121 -5.81 -7.34 -16.67
CA PRO A 121 -5.64 -8.38 -17.68
C PRO A 121 -4.17 -8.56 -18.05
N GLN A 122 -3.80 -9.80 -18.42
CA GLN A 122 -2.41 -10.16 -18.67
C GLN A 122 -1.77 -9.29 -19.76
N ASP A 123 -2.51 -8.94 -20.81
CA ASP A 123 -1.96 -8.15 -21.90
C ASP A 123 -1.65 -6.71 -21.46
N LEU A 124 -2.49 -6.16 -20.58
CA LEU A 124 -2.35 -4.80 -20.06
C LEU A 124 -1.30 -4.68 -18.95
N ASN A 125 -1.05 -5.74 -18.19
CA ASN A 125 -0.05 -5.70 -17.13
C ASN A 125 1.37 -5.47 -17.69
N SER A 126 1.63 -5.91 -18.93
CA SER A 126 2.92 -5.77 -19.61
C SER A 126 3.33 -4.32 -19.83
N ILE A 127 2.34 -3.42 -19.92
CA ILE A 127 2.52 -1.97 -20.02
C ILE A 127 3.15 -1.42 -18.74
N LEU A 128 2.74 -1.92 -17.57
CA LEU A 128 3.28 -1.49 -16.27
C LEU A 128 4.70 -1.98 -16.06
N ILE A 129 4.95 -3.25 -16.39
CA ILE A 129 6.27 -3.87 -16.37
C ILE A 129 6.16 -5.20 -17.10
N PRO A 130 7.11 -5.51 -17.99
CA PRO A 130 7.19 -6.82 -18.63
C PRO A 130 7.24 -7.97 -17.58
N PRO A 131 6.43 -9.05 -17.75
CA PRO A 131 6.36 -10.13 -16.77
C PRO A 131 7.70 -10.83 -16.48
N ASP A 132 8.57 -10.93 -17.48
CA ASP A 132 9.92 -11.49 -17.39
C ASP A 132 10.79 -10.74 -16.37
N SER A 133 10.68 -9.41 -16.31
CA SER A 133 11.37 -8.56 -15.35
C SER A 133 10.91 -8.86 -13.92
N LEU A 134 9.59 -9.02 -13.71
CA LEU A 134 9.05 -9.42 -12.40
C LEU A 134 9.48 -10.82 -12.00
N ILE A 135 9.50 -11.78 -12.94
CA ILE A 135 9.99 -13.14 -12.69
C ILE A 135 11.45 -13.10 -12.24
N ALA A 136 12.29 -12.33 -12.94
CA ALA A 136 13.69 -12.14 -12.58
C ALA A 136 13.82 -11.63 -11.13
N PHE A 137 13.14 -10.53 -10.80
CA PHE A 137 13.18 -9.96 -9.44
C PHE A 137 12.68 -10.91 -8.35
N ARG A 138 11.68 -11.73 -8.66
CA ARG A 138 11.15 -12.72 -7.72
C ARG A 138 12.08 -13.91 -7.54
N SER A 139 12.75 -14.34 -8.61
CA SER A 139 13.69 -15.46 -8.56
C SER A 139 14.92 -15.14 -7.70
N THR A 140 15.37 -13.88 -7.71
CA THR A 140 16.51 -13.38 -6.94
C THR A 140 16.12 -12.88 -5.55
N GLY A 141 14.82 -12.70 -5.29
CA GLY A 141 14.31 -12.13 -4.04
C GLY A 141 14.71 -10.66 -3.83
N THR A 142 14.97 -9.92 -4.91
CA THR A 142 15.55 -8.57 -4.82
C THR A 142 14.50 -7.48 -4.71
N LEU A 143 13.26 -7.69 -5.15
CA LEU A 143 12.22 -6.65 -5.12
C LEU A 143 11.51 -6.59 -3.76
N GLU A 144 11.65 -5.47 -3.07
CA GLU A 144 11.03 -5.23 -1.76
C GLU A 144 9.99 -4.11 -1.82
N ASN A 145 10.31 -3.02 -2.54
CA ASN A 145 9.50 -1.81 -2.59
C ASN A 145 9.35 -1.30 -4.03
N VAL A 146 8.25 -0.60 -4.29
CA VAL A 146 7.99 0.09 -5.55
C VAL A 146 7.56 1.52 -5.21
N TYR A 147 8.36 2.49 -5.61
CA TYR A 147 7.99 3.89 -5.55
C TYR A 147 7.12 4.22 -6.76
N VAL A 148 5.96 4.81 -6.52
CA VAL A 148 4.97 5.17 -7.54
C VAL A 148 4.65 6.65 -7.47
N GLU A 149 4.55 7.27 -8.63
CA GLU A 149 4.32 8.69 -8.78
C GLU A 149 3.43 8.95 -9.99
N LEU A 150 2.47 9.87 -9.81
CA LEU A 150 1.66 10.41 -10.88
C LEU A 150 2.07 11.86 -11.08
N ASN A 151 2.52 12.21 -12.28
CA ASN A 151 2.94 13.56 -12.65
C ASN A 151 2.34 13.96 -14.00
N GLU A 152 2.64 15.19 -14.46
CA GLU A 152 2.15 15.69 -15.76
C GLU A 152 2.60 14.84 -16.96
N ASN A 153 3.72 14.12 -16.81
CA ASN A 153 4.28 13.26 -17.85
C ASN A 153 3.71 11.83 -17.81
N GLY A 154 2.81 11.53 -16.86
CA GLY A 154 2.12 10.26 -16.71
C GLY A 154 2.47 9.54 -15.41
N PHE A 155 2.58 8.21 -15.46
CA PHE A 155 2.71 7.36 -14.29
C PHE A 155 4.07 6.69 -14.23
N ARG A 156 4.83 6.98 -13.18
CA ARG A 156 6.20 6.51 -12.99
C ARG A 156 6.27 5.47 -11.89
N ASN A 157 6.94 4.35 -12.18
CA ASN A 157 7.23 3.26 -11.26
C ASN A 157 8.73 3.09 -11.13
N VAL A 158 9.23 3.04 -9.90
CA VAL A 158 10.64 2.74 -9.60
C VAL A 158 10.69 1.54 -8.67
N PHE A 159 11.31 0.47 -9.15
CA PHE A 159 11.47 -0.79 -8.43
C PHE A 159 12.74 -0.75 -7.59
N LEU A 160 12.61 -1.12 -6.32
CA LEU A 160 13.66 -0.94 -5.31
C LEU A 160 13.90 -2.23 -4.54
N ASN A 161 15.16 -2.45 -4.15
CA ASN A 161 15.53 -3.55 -3.26
C ASN A 161 15.36 -3.19 -1.76
N GLN A 162 15.75 -4.13 -0.88
CA GLN A 162 15.69 -3.96 0.57
C GLN A 162 16.50 -2.79 1.12
N ASN A 163 17.58 -2.40 0.42
CA ASN A 163 18.42 -1.25 0.75
C ASN A 163 17.95 0.04 0.06
N ASN A 164 16.82 0.00 -0.65
CA ASN A 164 16.35 1.04 -1.57
C ASN A 164 17.30 1.34 -2.73
N ASP A 165 18.11 0.36 -3.15
CA ASP A 165 18.86 0.48 -4.40
C ASP A 165 17.91 0.32 -5.58
N PHE A 166 18.18 1.11 -6.62
CA PHE A 166 17.44 1.12 -7.88
C PHE A 166 17.61 -0.21 -8.63
N LEU A 167 16.49 -0.81 -9.04
CA LEU A 167 16.46 -2.00 -9.89
C LEU A 167 16.05 -1.66 -11.32
N LEU A 168 14.92 -0.96 -11.45
CA LEU A 168 14.30 -0.63 -12.74
C LEU A 168 13.37 0.57 -12.59
N GLU A 169 13.22 1.33 -13.67
CA GLU A 169 12.21 2.36 -13.81
C GLU A 169 11.34 2.07 -15.02
N ASN A 170 10.04 2.27 -14.87
CA ASN A 170 9.13 2.33 -16.00
C ASN A 170 8.24 3.57 -15.90
N THR A 171 8.01 4.24 -17.02
CA THR A 171 7.15 5.42 -17.10
C THR A 171 6.10 5.18 -18.17
N LEU A 172 4.85 5.32 -17.79
CA LEU A 172 3.71 5.33 -18.69
C LEU A 172 3.43 6.76 -19.11
N ASP A 173 3.20 6.96 -20.39
CA ASP A 173 2.66 8.21 -20.88
C ASP A 173 1.17 8.36 -20.51
N GLY A 174 0.62 9.56 -20.77
CA GLY A 174 -0.79 9.84 -20.48
C GLY A 174 -1.75 8.94 -21.24
N THR A 175 -1.39 8.51 -22.45
CA THR A 175 -2.23 7.66 -23.31
C THR A 175 -2.35 6.24 -22.75
N ALA A 176 -1.21 5.61 -22.40
CA ALA A 176 -1.20 4.29 -21.78
C ALA A 176 -1.86 4.32 -20.39
N LEU A 177 -1.70 5.41 -19.65
CA LEU A 177 -2.36 5.59 -18.37
C LEU A 177 -3.89 5.65 -18.51
N ASP A 178 -4.39 6.47 -19.43
CA ASP A 178 -5.81 6.60 -19.75
C ASP A 178 -6.40 5.25 -20.18
N MET A 179 -5.65 4.49 -20.99
CA MET A 179 -6.01 3.14 -21.39
C MET A 179 -6.22 2.19 -20.20
N LEU A 180 -5.28 2.16 -19.26
CA LEU A 180 -5.36 1.32 -18.06
C LEU A 180 -6.48 1.74 -17.11
N GLU A 181 -6.80 3.04 -17.03
CA GLU A 181 -7.90 3.55 -16.21
C GLU A 181 -9.27 3.20 -16.82
N LYS A 182 -9.39 3.33 -18.13
CA LYS A 182 -10.64 3.16 -18.87
C LYS A 182 -11.00 1.70 -19.15
N HIS A 183 -10.03 0.80 -19.17
CA HIS A 183 -10.27 -0.60 -19.47
C HIS A 183 -11.30 -1.24 -18.51
N GLY A 184 -12.33 -1.88 -19.09
CA GLY A 184 -13.43 -2.51 -18.38
C GLY A 184 -14.37 -1.54 -17.65
N SER A 185 -14.18 -0.22 -17.82
CA SER A 185 -15.00 0.80 -17.16
C SER A 185 -16.18 1.22 -18.03
N SER A 186 -17.32 1.46 -17.39
CA SER A 186 -18.51 2.02 -18.06
C SER A 186 -18.34 3.53 -18.25
N GLN A 187 -18.62 4.00 -19.46
CA GLN A 187 -18.50 5.39 -19.88
C GLN A 187 -19.78 5.85 -20.57
N ILE A 188 -20.05 7.16 -20.50
CA ILE A 188 -21.07 7.80 -21.33
C ILE A 188 -20.42 8.05 -22.69
N LEU A 189 -20.83 7.28 -23.70
CA LEU A 189 -20.21 7.26 -25.02
C LEU A 189 -21.27 6.86 -26.06
N ASP A 190 -21.45 7.72 -27.06
CA ASP A 190 -22.25 7.42 -28.25
C ASP A 190 -21.34 6.79 -29.31
N ILE A 191 -21.28 5.46 -29.35
CA ILE A 191 -20.39 4.76 -30.29
C ILE A 191 -20.79 4.96 -31.75
N THR A 192 -22.05 5.33 -32.03
CA THR A 192 -22.54 5.52 -33.41
C THR A 192 -22.17 6.87 -34.00
N ASN A 193 -21.97 7.88 -33.14
CA ASN A 193 -21.66 9.25 -33.56
C ASN A 193 -20.24 9.69 -33.15
N THR A 194 -19.38 8.74 -32.82
CA THR A 194 -17.99 9.01 -32.46
C THR A 194 -17.09 8.64 -33.63
N ALA A 195 -16.38 9.63 -34.20
CA ALA A 195 -15.54 9.48 -35.40
C ALA A 195 -14.54 8.30 -35.32
N ARG A 196 -13.96 8.03 -34.14
CA ARG A 196 -12.98 6.93 -33.98
C ARG A 196 -13.57 5.52 -34.14
N PHE A 197 -14.89 5.40 -34.15
CA PHE A 197 -15.65 4.14 -34.29
C PHE A 197 -16.50 4.06 -35.56
N GLU A 198 -16.59 5.15 -36.31
CA GLU A 198 -17.56 5.32 -37.40
C GLU A 198 -17.46 4.23 -38.47
N ALA A 199 -16.25 3.78 -38.80
CA ALA A 199 -16.03 2.79 -39.86
C ALA A 199 -16.24 1.34 -39.41
N ARG A 200 -16.27 1.06 -38.09
CA ARG A 200 -16.21 -0.31 -37.55
C ARG A 200 -17.17 -0.47 -36.38
N THR A 201 -18.45 -0.19 -36.65
CA THR A 201 -19.54 -0.38 -35.69
C THR A 201 -20.48 -1.46 -36.19
N PHE A 202 -20.70 -2.47 -35.35
CA PHE A 202 -21.44 -3.68 -35.68
C PHE A 202 -22.62 -3.88 -34.74
N GLU A 203 -23.75 -4.33 -35.29
CA GLU A 203 -24.81 -4.94 -34.48
C GLU A 203 -24.33 -6.31 -33.96
N LEU A 204 -24.81 -6.74 -32.78
CA LEU A 204 -24.36 -7.98 -32.14
C LEU A 204 -24.44 -9.22 -33.05
N ASN A 205 -25.50 -9.36 -33.84
CA ASN A 205 -25.65 -10.51 -34.74
C ASN A 205 -24.57 -10.53 -35.83
N ARG A 206 -24.33 -9.39 -36.48
CA ARG A 206 -23.29 -9.25 -37.51
C ARG A 206 -21.90 -9.51 -36.91
N PHE A 207 -21.67 -8.99 -35.70
CA PHE A 207 -20.43 -9.24 -34.98
C PHE A 207 -20.21 -10.73 -34.64
N GLN A 208 -21.29 -11.46 -34.31
CA GLN A 208 -21.21 -12.90 -34.07
C GLN A 208 -20.86 -13.69 -35.34
N GLU A 209 -21.41 -13.31 -36.49
CA GLU A 209 -21.06 -13.90 -37.79
C GLU A 209 -19.55 -13.75 -38.07
N LEU A 210 -19.03 -12.53 -37.91
CA LEU A 210 -17.58 -12.27 -38.07
C LEU A 210 -16.74 -13.10 -37.08
N LEU A 211 -17.18 -13.24 -35.83
CA LEU A 211 -16.52 -14.07 -34.83
C LEU A 211 -16.57 -15.58 -35.13
N ASP A 212 -17.52 -16.05 -35.94
CA ASP A 212 -17.63 -17.46 -36.34
C ASP A 212 -16.64 -17.82 -37.46
N GLU A 213 -16.11 -16.82 -38.17
CA GLU A 213 -15.20 -17.01 -39.30
C GLU A 213 -13.72 -16.94 -38.93
N ILE A 214 -13.39 -16.27 -37.83
CA ILE A 214 -12.02 -16.24 -37.30
C ILE A 214 -11.65 -17.55 -36.58
N SER A 215 -10.35 -17.74 -36.35
CA SER A 215 -9.83 -18.91 -35.65
C SER A 215 -10.41 -19.05 -34.22
N PHE A 216 -10.59 -20.31 -33.78
CA PHE A 216 -11.11 -20.60 -32.45
C PHE A 216 -10.24 -20.01 -31.32
N GLU A 217 -8.93 -19.95 -31.52
CA GLU A 217 -7.98 -19.38 -30.56
C GLU A 217 -8.19 -17.87 -30.39
N THR A 218 -8.25 -17.12 -31.51
CA THR A 218 -8.52 -15.68 -31.50
C THR A 218 -9.89 -15.38 -30.91
N LYS A 219 -10.93 -16.11 -31.35
CA LYS A 219 -12.29 -15.98 -30.80
C LYS A 219 -12.34 -16.16 -29.29
N ASN A 220 -11.72 -17.23 -28.77
CA ASN A 220 -11.72 -17.51 -27.35
C ASN A 220 -10.98 -16.43 -26.54
N SER A 221 -9.87 -15.92 -27.09
CA SER A 221 -9.11 -14.82 -26.50
C SER A 221 -9.93 -13.54 -26.45
N PHE A 222 -10.63 -13.22 -27.54
CA PHE A 222 -11.51 -12.06 -27.65
C PHE A 222 -12.65 -12.05 -26.63
N ILE A 223 -13.37 -13.17 -26.54
CA ILE A 223 -14.48 -13.33 -25.59
C ILE A 223 -13.98 -13.26 -24.14
N SER A 224 -12.83 -13.89 -23.85
CA SER A 224 -12.24 -13.89 -22.51
C SER A 224 -11.78 -12.50 -22.05
N ALA A 225 -11.32 -11.67 -22.99
CA ALA A 225 -10.90 -10.29 -22.69
C ALA A 225 -12.07 -9.33 -22.44
N MET A 226 -13.29 -9.68 -22.85
CA MET A 226 -14.48 -8.84 -22.74
C MET A 226 -15.61 -9.53 -21.99
N PRO A 227 -15.48 -9.74 -20.67
CA PRO A 227 -16.49 -10.43 -19.88
C PRO A 227 -17.87 -9.75 -19.94
N ALA A 228 -17.92 -8.43 -20.10
CA ALA A 228 -19.18 -7.71 -20.25
C ALA A 228 -19.95 -8.10 -21.51
N LEU A 229 -19.31 -8.67 -22.54
CA LEU A 229 -20.04 -9.15 -23.72
C LEU A 229 -21.10 -10.19 -23.32
N ILE A 230 -20.82 -11.03 -22.33
CA ILE A 230 -21.77 -12.03 -21.82
C ILE A 230 -22.86 -11.36 -20.98
N GLU A 231 -22.50 -10.38 -20.15
CA GLU A 231 -23.43 -9.72 -19.24
C GLU A 231 -24.34 -8.70 -19.94
N PHE A 232 -23.86 -8.07 -21.02
CA PHE A 232 -24.51 -7.00 -21.76
C PHE A 232 -25.06 -7.43 -23.13
N ALA A 233 -24.88 -8.69 -23.54
CA ALA A 233 -25.45 -9.19 -24.79
C ALA A 233 -26.98 -9.14 -24.75
N GLY A 234 -27.55 -8.35 -25.65
CA GLY A 234 -28.99 -8.21 -25.88
C GLY A 234 -29.27 -7.75 -27.31
N PRO A 235 -30.56 -7.62 -27.68
CA PRO A 235 -30.95 -7.33 -29.06
C PRO A 235 -30.47 -5.98 -29.60
N THR A 236 -30.12 -5.05 -28.72
CA THR A 236 -29.69 -3.68 -29.07
C THR A 236 -28.23 -3.42 -28.73
N THR A 237 -27.49 -4.50 -28.47
CA THR A 237 -26.07 -4.42 -28.20
C THR A 237 -25.33 -4.15 -29.50
N LYS A 238 -24.49 -3.12 -29.47
CA LYS A 238 -23.60 -2.75 -30.56
C LYS A 238 -22.17 -2.85 -30.08
N ILE A 239 -21.30 -3.31 -30.97
CA ILE A 239 -19.87 -3.42 -30.73
C ILE A 239 -19.18 -2.48 -31.71
N ALA A 240 -18.33 -1.60 -31.19
CA ALA A 240 -17.51 -0.73 -32.01
C ALA A 240 -16.03 -1.00 -31.77
N ILE A 241 -15.24 -0.98 -32.84
CA ILE A 241 -13.79 -1.17 -32.81
C ILE A 241 -13.14 0.12 -33.30
N SER A 242 -12.11 0.61 -32.61
CA SER A 242 -11.46 1.85 -33.03
C SER A 242 -10.71 1.69 -34.34
N ASN A 243 -10.77 2.74 -35.16
CA ASN A 243 -9.98 2.88 -36.38
C ASN A 243 -8.50 3.19 -36.08
N GLU A 244 -8.20 3.54 -34.84
CA GLU A 244 -6.86 3.88 -34.37
C GLU A 244 -6.32 2.77 -33.46
N ILE A 245 -4.99 2.56 -33.53
CA ILE A 245 -4.25 1.66 -32.65
C ILE A 245 -3.52 2.52 -31.61
N ILE A 246 -3.75 2.21 -30.34
CA ILE A 246 -3.14 2.90 -29.20
C ILE A 246 -2.25 1.90 -28.46
N SER A 247 -0.95 2.14 -28.44
CA SER A 247 0.03 1.29 -27.72
C SER A 247 -0.07 -0.21 -28.07
N ASN A 248 -0.36 -0.53 -29.34
CA ASN A 248 -0.61 -1.89 -29.85
C ASN A 248 -1.95 -2.53 -29.45
N PHE A 249 -2.94 -1.72 -29.05
CA PHE A 249 -4.30 -2.15 -28.74
C PHE A 249 -5.32 -1.38 -29.58
N HIS A 250 -6.44 -2.02 -29.93
CA HIS A 250 -7.66 -1.32 -30.34
C HIS A 250 -8.55 -1.07 -29.12
N GLU A 251 -9.19 0.09 -29.10
CA GLU A 251 -10.31 0.37 -28.21
C GLU A 251 -11.53 -0.36 -28.77
N VAL A 252 -12.16 -1.20 -27.96
CA VAL A 252 -13.39 -1.91 -28.29
C VAL A 252 -14.48 -1.49 -27.32
N ALA A 253 -15.56 -0.92 -27.83
CA ALA A 253 -16.66 -0.42 -27.04
C ALA A 253 -17.91 -1.30 -27.22
N ILE A 254 -18.45 -1.79 -26.12
CA ILE A 254 -19.71 -2.54 -26.09
C ILE A 254 -20.78 -1.62 -25.53
N ALA A 255 -21.76 -1.23 -26.33
CA ALA A 255 -22.81 -0.30 -25.93
C ALA A 255 -24.22 -0.88 -26.10
N ASN A 256 -25.16 -0.31 -25.36
CA ASN A 256 -26.59 -0.46 -25.61
C ASN A 256 -27.21 0.92 -25.89
N ASP A 257 -28.51 0.96 -26.16
CA ASP A 257 -29.25 2.19 -26.54
C ASP A 257 -29.17 3.35 -25.54
N ASN A 258 -28.62 3.15 -24.33
CA ASN A 258 -28.58 4.15 -23.28
C ASN A 258 -27.34 5.06 -23.33
N LEU A 259 -26.62 5.12 -24.45
CA LEU A 259 -25.38 5.89 -24.60
C LEU A 259 -24.32 5.51 -23.55
N ARG A 260 -24.41 4.29 -23.02
CA ARG A 260 -23.44 3.73 -22.09
C ARG A 260 -22.69 2.64 -22.80
N ALA A 261 -21.37 2.80 -22.84
CA ALA A 261 -20.47 1.80 -23.37
C ALA A 261 -19.55 1.30 -22.27
N ILE A 262 -19.16 0.03 -22.35
CA ILE A 262 -18.00 -0.49 -21.62
C ILE A 262 -16.86 -0.57 -22.61
N VAL A 263 -15.73 0.03 -22.24
CA VAL A 263 -14.56 0.13 -23.10
C VAL A 263 -13.53 -0.91 -22.69
N TYR A 264 -13.08 -1.69 -23.66
CA TYR A 264 -11.98 -2.64 -23.54
C TYR A 264 -10.84 -2.21 -24.45
N TYR A 265 -9.64 -2.69 -24.14
CA TYR A 265 -8.47 -2.51 -24.98
C TYR A 265 -7.94 -3.89 -25.29
N ILE A 266 -7.98 -4.24 -26.57
CA ILE A 266 -7.70 -5.60 -27.06
C ILE A 266 -6.44 -5.54 -27.94
N PRO A 267 -5.49 -6.49 -27.79
CA PRO A 267 -4.28 -6.52 -28.60
C PRO A 267 -4.58 -6.45 -30.11
N ALA A 268 -3.80 -5.65 -30.83
CA ALA A 268 -4.00 -5.43 -32.27
C ALA A 268 -3.96 -6.72 -33.08
N ASP A 269 -3.05 -7.62 -32.74
CA ASP A 269 -2.89 -8.90 -33.43
C ASP A 269 -4.17 -9.76 -33.42
N TRP A 270 -5.01 -9.65 -32.38
CA TRP A 270 -6.27 -10.39 -32.30
C TRP A 270 -7.38 -9.73 -33.12
N ILE A 271 -7.36 -8.40 -33.19
CA ILE A 271 -8.36 -7.61 -33.92
C ILE A 271 -8.09 -7.65 -35.43
N ASN A 272 -6.83 -7.75 -35.84
CA ASN A 272 -6.45 -7.75 -37.26
C ASN A 272 -7.12 -8.90 -38.04
N GLU A 273 -7.19 -10.11 -37.48
CA GLU A 273 -7.88 -11.24 -38.13
C GLU A 273 -9.37 -10.95 -38.35
N LEU A 274 -10.03 -10.29 -37.38
CA LEU A 274 -11.43 -9.92 -37.48
C LEU A 274 -11.66 -8.78 -38.48
N ILE A 275 -10.72 -7.83 -38.55
CA ILE A 275 -10.75 -6.75 -39.54
C ILE A 275 -10.54 -7.31 -40.96
N GLU A 276 -9.60 -8.24 -41.15
CA GLU A 276 -9.35 -8.86 -42.46
C GLU A 276 -10.60 -9.55 -42.99
N VAL A 277 -11.28 -10.35 -42.17
CA VAL A 277 -12.56 -10.99 -42.54
C VAL A 277 -13.64 -9.94 -42.87
N PHE A 278 -13.74 -8.88 -42.06
CA PHE A 278 -14.72 -7.83 -42.29
C PHE A 278 -14.47 -7.08 -43.61
N GLU A 279 -13.21 -6.71 -43.88
CA GLU A 279 -12.84 -5.99 -45.11
C GLU A 279 -13.06 -6.89 -46.34
N GLU A 280 -12.74 -8.19 -46.28
CA GLU A 280 -13.01 -9.14 -47.38
C GLU A 280 -14.50 -9.23 -47.72
N GLN A 281 -15.39 -9.24 -46.72
CA GLN A 281 -16.83 -9.33 -46.95
C GLN A 281 -17.47 -8.04 -47.49
N ASP A 282 -16.99 -6.87 -47.05
CA ASP A 282 -17.46 -5.59 -47.58
C ASP A 282 -17.06 -5.42 -49.06
N PHE A 283 -15.87 -5.89 -49.46
CA PHE A 283 -15.44 -5.90 -50.86
C PHE A 283 -16.31 -6.79 -51.76
N GLU A 284 -16.70 -7.99 -51.29
CA GLU A 284 -17.58 -8.88 -52.08
C GLU A 284 -18.99 -8.29 -52.26
N GLN A 285 -19.47 -7.53 -51.28
CA GLN A 285 -20.81 -6.93 -51.30
C GLN A 285 -20.90 -5.74 -52.28
N ASP A 286 -19.85 -4.92 -52.35
CA ASP A 286 -19.76 -3.81 -53.32
C ASP A 286 -19.68 -4.34 -54.77
N ASP A 287 -18.94 -5.43 -55.03
CA ASP A 287 -18.79 -6.01 -56.36
C ASP A 287 -20.10 -6.64 -56.90
N GLU A 288 -20.95 -7.19 -56.03
CA GLU A 288 -22.28 -7.69 -56.42
C GLU A 288 -23.25 -6.54 -56.76
N GLU A 289 -23.12 -5.36 -56.12
CA GLU A 289 -23.98 -4.20 -56.39
C GLU A 289 -23.69 -3.56 -57.76
N TYR A 290 -22.48 -3.74 -58.32
CA TYR A 290 -22.12 -3.28 -59.67
C TYR A 290 -22.47 -4.25 -60.81
N LEU A 291 -22.97 -5.46 -60.49
CA LEU A 291 -23.35 -6.48 -61.47
C LEU A 291 -24.87 -6.60 -61.72
N LEU A 292 -25.69 -5.73 -61.10
CA LEU A 292 -27.14 -5.60 -61.30
C LEU A 292 -27.52 -4.31 -62.05
#